data_AF-A0A9P7AE33-F1
#
_entry.id   AF-A0A9P7AE33-F1
#
_cell.length_a   1.000
_cell.length_b   1.000
_cell.length_c   1.000
_cell.angle_alpha   90.00
_cell.angle_beta   90.00
_cell.angle_gamma   90.00
#
_symmetry.space_group_name_H-M   'P 1'
#
loop_
_entity.id
_entity.type
_entity.pdbx_description
1 polymer ?
#
loop_
_entity_poly.entity_id
_entity_poly.type
_entity_poly.pdbx_seq_one_letter_code
_entity_poly.pdbx_strand_id
1 'polypeptide(L)'
;MPAAEIICLPELGKTLGVNEQPQTVEFVIQQDTTVKMLREKLKEYGLQTTGKKADLIERLHKYAADDTSWRLLFQPARKGTRGSYTGRRTAKQSAQRITSQFWEHELTLVQHKSKLGVGCVVQSLTPADIDNNNAWPENTLTIDGPTHKAADALQVVGTQRPAAQSANMLLSATEQPTSFTPQFSTHTNLPPAGTMYPAHELTTEDRQSLSLRFRCLERTIAGLEDTLIEQTAIPTQSIPPSNLAILQLEGRELAFDKTMVMPPLAVWFSTDISALFRERHQSTYLVVNGHGIPIKFWGDVYKKCTGQNSKAWALQKVQWGQWKFIMEEHLRFASDDAFWMAWTDANGQRVGYTKLCDTLQHQQMARDTRDAATARSFFGGNLDHLDAQGMFRYAKSGVSKLMSKDVDIARKWRELLTINGALAQRWKGSPLADTLMPGLVLLHTVATFELNPPHSSAAAFASSLHPLPLSFIPPPFVTLAPWVLVPGVQHCHRLIGKLGPQTKPQISHERP
;
A
#
# COMPACT_ATOMS: atom_id res chain seq x y z
N MET A 1 -26.59 46.28 -16.69
CA MET A 1 -26.65 44.83 -16.42
C MET A 1 -25.97 44.15 -17.60
N PRO A 2 -24.77 43.55 -17.45
CA PRO A 2 -24.17 42.76 -18.52
C PRO A 2 -25.17 41.67 -18.95
N ALA A 3 -25.35 41.53 -20.27
CA ALA A 3 -26.18 40.49 -20.84
C ALA A 3 -25.64 39.11 -20.45
N ALA A 4 -26.53 38.14 -20.22
CA ALA A 4 -26.12 36.77 -20.02
C ALA A 4 -25.41 36.27 -21.29
N GLU A 5 -24.19 35.77 -21.12
CA GLU A 5 -23.37 35.28 -22.22
C GLU A 5 -23.56 33.77 -22.34
N ILE A 6 -23.89 33.27 -23.54
CA ILE A 6 -24.15 31.86 -23.79
C ILE A 6 -22.95 31.27 -24.52
N ILE A 7 -22.32 30.23 -23.95
CA ILE A 7 -21.21 29.50 -24.57
C ILE A 7 -21.68 28.09 -24.92
N CYS A 8 -21.51 27.67 -26.17
CA CYS A 8 -21.81 26.30 -26.59
C CYS A 8 -20.60 25.39 -26.39
N LEU A 9 -20.74 24.33 -25.57
CA LEU A 9 -19.67 23.37 -25.27
C LEU A 9 -20.08 21.95 -25.68
N PRO A 10 -19.15 21.07 -26.08
CA PRO A 10 -19.50 19.71 -26.52
C PRO A 10 -20.05 18.86 -25.35
N GLU A 11 -21.07 18.04 -25.60
CA GLU A 11 -21.62 17.12 -24.61
C GLU A 11 -20.68 15.94 -24.34
N LEU A 12 -20.18 15.83 -23.11
CA LEU A 12 -19.25 14.76 -22.73
C LEU A 12 -19.93 13.39 -22.73
N GLY A 13 -19.25 12.39 -23.30
CA GLY A 13 -19.68 10.98 -23.26
C GLY A 13 -20.59 10.53 -24.40
N LYS A 14 -20.90 11.40 -25.37
CA LYS A 14 -21.58 11.00 -26.61
C LYS A 14 -20.56 10.41 -27.61
N THR A 15 -20.99 9.44 -28.41
CA THR A 15 -20.15 8.91 -29.51
C THR A 15 -20.42 9.73 -30.76
N LEU A 16 -19.37 10.21 -31.42
CA LEU A 16 -19.49 10.96 -32.67
C LEU A 16 -19.41 10.02 -33.88
N GLY A 17 -20.41 10.06 -34.76
CA GLY A 17 -20.33 9.40 -36.06
C GLY A 17 -19.29 10.07 -36.97
N VAL A 18 -18.75 9.33 -37.96
CA VAL A 18 -17.66 9.80 -38.84
C VAL A 18 -17.98 11.10 -39.59
N ASN A 19 -19.26 11.45 -39.75
CA ASN A 19 -19.72 12.67 -40.43
C ASN A 19 -20.77 13.45 -39.61
N GLU A 20 -20.91 13.18 -38.32
CA GLU A 20 -21.89 13.85 -37.46
C GLU A 20 -21.25 15.04 -36.76
N GLN A 21 -21.99 16.16 -36.62
CA GLN A 21 -21.51 17.30 -35.83
C GLN A 21 -21.68 16.99 -34.33
N PRO A 22 -20.73 17.42 -33.48
CA PRO A 22 -20.81 17.16 -32.04
C PRO A 22 -22.03 17.86 -31.44
N GLN A 23 -22.81 17.13 -30.64
CA GLN A 23 -23.89 17.73 -29.87
C GLN A 23 -23.29 18.72 -28.87
N THR A 24 -23.79 19.96 -28.90
CA THR A 24 -23.37 21.03 -28.00
C THR A 24 -24.44 21.30 -26.95
N VAL A 25 -23.99 21.65 -25.74
CA VAL A 25 -24.80 22.08 -24.61
C VAL A 25 -24.50 23.54 -24.34
N GLU A 26 -25.54 24.34 -24.23
CA GLU A 26 -25.43 25.76 -23.87
C GLU A 26 -25.10 25.90 -22.38
N PHE A 27 -23.97 26.57 -22.10
CA PHE A 27 -23.57 26.98 -20.77
C PHE A 27 -23.74 28.49 -20.63
N VAL A 28 -24.76 28.90 -19.88
CA VAL A 28 -25.10 30.32 -19.70
C VAL A 28 -24.29 30.91 -18.55
N ILE A 29 -23.40 31.85 -18.86
CA ILE A 29 -22.62 32.60 -17.89
C ILE A 29 -23.43 33.82 -17.43
N GLN A 30 -24.00 33.69 -16.24
CA GLN A 30 -24.69 34.76 -15.53
C GLN A 30 -23.74 35.46 -14.54
N GLN A 31 -24.14 36.64 -14.02
CA GLN A 31 -23.33 37.39 -13.05
C GLN A 31 -23.04 36.60 -11.77
N ASP A 32 -23.99 35.77 -11.35
CA ASP A 32 -23.92 34.88 -10.17
C ASP A 32 -23.05 33.64 -10.38
N THR A 33 -22.60 33.37 -11.62
CA THR A 33 -21.69 32.24 -11.91
C THR A 33 -20.43 32.34 -11.06
N THR A 34 -20.27 31.42 -10.12
CA THR A 34 -19.15 31.43 -9.18
C THR A 34 -17.88 30.86 -9.80
N VAL A 35 -16.71 31.26 -9.28
CA VAL A 35 -15.41 30.68 -9.68
C VAL A 35 -15.39 29.16 -9.51
N LYS A 36 -16.11 28.63 -8.51
CA LYS A 36 -16.24 27.18 -8.28
C LYS A 36 -16.91 26.48 -9.46
N MET A 37 -18.03 27.01 -9.96
CA MET A 37 -18.75 26.43 -11.11
C MET A 37 -17.88 26.44 -12.37
N LEU A 38 -17.17 27.53 -12.63
CA LEU A 38 -16.25 27.63 -13.77
C LEU A 38 -15.11 26.60 -13.68
N ARG A 39 -14.54 26.40 -12.48
CA ARG A 39 -13.48 25.40 -12.26
C ARG A 39 -14.00 23.98 -12.41
N GLU A 40 -15.20 23.68 -11.91
CA GLU A 40 -15.84 22.37 -12.12
C GLU A 40 -16.06 22.12 -13.62
N LYS A 41 -16.57 23.11 -14.35
CA LYS A 41 -16.77 23.00 -15.80
C LYS A 41 -15.47 22.83 -16.58
N LEU A 42 -14.42 23.60 -16.28
CA LEU A 42 -13.09 23.42 -16.89
C LEU A 42 -12.49 22.04 -16.57
N LYS A 43 -12.70 21.53 -15.35
CA LYS A 43 -12.22 20.21 -14.92
C LYS A 43 -12.89 19.08 -15.70
N GLU A 44 -14.19 19.21 -16.02
CA GLU A 44 -14.90 18.24 -16.88
C GLU A 44 -14.24 18.08 -18.26
N TYR A 45 -13.69 19.15 -18.84
CA TYR A 45 -12.98 19.12 -20.12
C TYR A 45 -11.45 18.92 -19.99
N GLY A 46 -10.94 18.66 -18.78
CA GLY A 46 -9.50 18.48 -18.54
C GLY A 46 -8.65 19.75 -18.70
N LEU A 47 -9.27 20.93 -18.65
CA LEU A 47 -8.58 22.23 -18.79
C LEU A 47 -8.04 22.73 -17.45
N GLN A 48 -7.04 23.62 -17.50
CA GLN A 48 -6.46 24.21 -16.28
C GLN A 48 -7.49 25.03 -15.49
N THR A 49 -7.59 24.76 -14.18
CA THR A 49 -8.58 25.38 -13.27
C THR A 49 -8.03 26.56 -12.45
N THR A 50 -6.81 27.01 -12.72
CA THR A 50 -6.16 28.13 -12.01
C THR A 50 -6.42 29.46 -12.74
N GLY A 51 -6.46 30.57 -11.99
CA GLY A 51 -6.69 31.92 -12.52
C GLY A 51 -7.82 32.69 -11.83
N LYS A 52 -7.98 33.96 -12.24
CA LYS A 52 -9.11 34.83 -11.86
C LYS A 52 -10.36 34.45 -12.66
N LYS A 53 -11.56 34.92 -12.23
CA LYS A 53 -12.83 34.61 -12.90
C LYS A 53 -12.79 34.93 -14.41
N ALA A 54 -12.18 36.06 -14.80
CA ALA A 54 -12.03 36.46 -16.19
C ALA A 54 -11.21 35.44 -17.01
N ASP A 55 -10.04 35.04 -16.52
CA ASP A 55 -9.16 34.06 -17.19
C ASP A 55 -9.86 32.70 -17.41
N LEU A 56 -10.71 32.28 -16.44
CA LEU A 56 -11.47 31.03 -16.56
C LEU A 56 -12.57 31.12 -17.63
N ILE A 57 -13.23 32.28 -17.75
CA ILE A 57 -14.25 32.54 -18.78
C ILE A 57 -13.59 32.60 -20.16
N GLU A 58 -12.48 33.34 -20.30
CA GLU A 58 -11.70 33.42 -21.54
C GLU A 58 -11.22 32.04 -21.99
N ARG A 59 -10.80 31.19 -21.06
CA ARG A 59 -10.38 29.81 -21.36
C ARG A 59 -11.53 28.94 -21.87
N LEU A 60 -12.74 29.10 -21.32
CA LEU A 60 -13.93 28.42 -21.84
C LEU A 60 -14.29 28.92 -23.24
N HIS A 61 -14.20 30.23 -23.50
CA HIS A 61 -14.41 30.80 -24.83
C HIS A 61 -13.42 30.29 -25.86
N LYS A 62 -12.12 30.32 -25.52
CA LYS A 62 -11.06 29.83 -26.39
C LYS A 62 -11.25 28.34 -26.71
N TYR A 63 -11.66 27.56 -25.71
CA TYR A 63 -11.98 26.15 -25.91
C TYR A 63 -13.24 25.96 -26.76
N ALA A 64 -14.26 26.80 -26.58
CA ALA A 64 -15.50 26.73 -27.34
C ALA A 64 -15.34 27.11 -28.82
N ALA A 65 -14.35 27.96 -29.13
CA ALA A 65 -14.03 28.35 -30.51
C ALA A 65 -13.21 27.30 -31.27
N ASP A 66 -12.58 26.35 -30.58
CA ASP A 66 -11.67 25.36 -31.16
C ASP A 66 -12.33 23.97 -31.33
N ASP A 67 -12.98 23.77 -32.48
CA ASP A 67 -13.60 22.47 -32.86
C ASP A 67 -12.57 21.32 -32.91
N THR A 68 -11.30 21.62 -33.19
CA THR A 68 -10.28 20.56 -33.31
C THR A 68 -9.97 19.93 -31.96
N SER A 69 -9.93 20.74 -30.90
CA SER A 69 -9.80 20.28 -29.51
C SER A 69 -10.98 19.44 -29.04
N TRP A 70 -12.17 19.65 -29.60
CA TRP A 70 -13.36 18.86 -29.26
C TRP A 70 -13.28 17.44 -29.80
N ARG A 71 -12.78 17.26 -31.04
CA ARG A 71 -12.69 15.95 -31.69
C ARG A 71 -11.80 14.96 -30.93
N LEU A 72 -10.81 15.45 -30.19
CA LEU A 72 -9.95 14.62 -29.35
C LEU A 72 -10.67 14.05 -28.12
N LEU A 73 -11.75 14.69 -27.65
CA LEU A 73 -12.55 14.20 -26.52
C LEU A 73 -13.48 13.06 -26.90
N PHE A 74 -13.94 13.01 -28.14
CA PHE A 74 -14.85 11.99 -28.61
C PHE A 74 -14.08 10.72 -28.95
N GLN A 75 -14.36 9.63 -28.24
CA GLN A 75 -13.84 8.33 -28.64
C GLN A 75 -14.44 7.99 -30.01
N PRO A 76 -13.62 7.59 -31.01
CA PRO A 76 -14.16 7.13 -32.28
C PRO A 76 -15.13 5.99 -31.99
N ALA A 77 -16.30 6.03 -32.63
CA ALA A 77 -17.31 4.99 -32.49
C ALA A 77 -16.62 3.63 -32.64
N ARG A 78 -16.63 2.82 -31.58
CA ARG A 78 -15.95 1.53 -31.58
C ARG A 78 -16.50 0.73 -32.76
N LYS A 79 -15.68 0.54 -33.81
CA LYS A 79 -16.02 -0.26 -34.99
C LYS A 79 -16.18 -1.71 -34.55
N GLY A 80 -17.36 -2.06 -34.06
CA GLY A 80 -17.75 -3.39 -33.60
C GLY A 80 -16.87 -3.94 -32.47
N THR A 81 -17.45 -4.19 -31.30
CA THR A 81 -16.79 -5.05 -30.32
C THR A 81 -16.48 -6.39 -31.00
N ARG A 82 -15.20 -6.80 -31.08
CA ARG A 82 -14.80 -8.13 -31.56
C ARG A 82 -15.48 -9.16 -30.65
N GLY A 83 -16.52 -9.83 -31.14
CA GLY A 83 -17.39 -10.71 -30.35
C GLY A 83 -18.82 -10.21 -30.12
N SER A 84 -19.21 -9.05 -30.66
CA SER A 84 -20.61 -8.62 -30.71
C SER A 84 -21.44 -9.68 -31.46
N TYR A 85 -22.41 -10.27 -30.77
CA TYR A 85 -23.33 -11.31 -31.28
C TYR A 85 -24.35 -10.77 -32.31
N THR A 86 -24.01 -9.70 -33.04
CA THR A 86 -24.90 -9.11 -34.03
C THR A 86 -24.31 -9.30 -35.43
N GLY A 87 -25.05 -10.03 -36.27
CA GLY A 87 -24.69 -10.30 -37.67
C GLY A 87 -24.76 -11.79 -38.03
N ARG A 88 -24.55 -12.12 -39.32
CA ARG A 88 -24.71 -13.48 -39.88
C ARG A 88 -23.96 -14.61 -39.15
N ARG A 89 -22.97 -14.30 -38.30
CA ARG A 89 -22.23 -15.29 -37.51
C ARG A 89 -23.03 -15.86 -36.33
N THR A 90 -24.09 -15.21 -35.86
CA THR A 90 -24.99 -15.79 -34.83
C THR A 90 -25.95 -16.84 -35.35
N ALA A 91 -26.20 -16.85 -36.67
CA ALA A 91 -26.92 -17.94 -37.31
C ALA A 91 -26.08 -19.23 -37.44
N LYS A 92 -24.78 -19.21 -37.08
CA LYS A 92 -23.97 -20.43 -37.06
C LYS A 92 -24.37 -21.30 -35.88
N GLN A 93 -24.53 -22.59 -36.14
CA GLN A 93 -24.97 -23.59 -35.18
C GLN A 93 -24.11 -23.64 -33.90
N SER A 94 -22.80 -23.36 -34.01
CA SER A 94 -21.90 -23.27 -32.86
C SER A 94 -22.21 -22.09 -31.94
N ALA A 95 -22.57 -20.93 -32.51
CA ALA A 95 -22.99 -19.78 -31.73
C ALA A 95 -24.34 -20.07 -31.05
N GLN A 96 -25.29 -20.69 -31.77
CA GLN A 96 -26.58 -21.11 -31.22
C GLN A 96 -26.43 -22.12 -30.08
N ARG A 97 -25.49 -23.08 -30.15
CA ARG A 97 -25.20 -24.01 -29.04
C ARG A 97 -24.66 -23.28 -27.81
N ILE A 98 -23.76 -22.32 -28.00
CA ILE A 98 -23.22 -21.51 -26.89
C ILE A 98 -24.35 -20.66 -26.28
N THR A 99 -25.22 -20.06 -27.10
CA THR A 99 -26.39 -19.33 -26.59
C THR A 99 -27.35 -20.26 -25.84
N SER A 100 -27.63 -21.46 -26.36
CA SER A 100 -28.47 -22.45 -25.68
C SER A 100 -27.88 -22.93 -24.35
N GLN A 101 -26.58 -23.16 -24.26
CA GLN A 101 -25.94 -23.69 -23.05
C GLN A 101 -25.73 -22.63 -21.97
N PHE A 102 -25.62 -21.35 -22.33
CA PHE A 102 -25.17 -20.31 -21.41
C PHE A 102 -26.15 -19.12 -21.26
N TRP A 103 -27.35 -19.16 -21.85
CA TRP A 103 -28.19 -17.95 -21.98
C TRP A 103 -29.65 -18.07 -21.50
N GLU A 104 -30.06 -19.15 -20.84
CA GLU A 104 -31.40 -19.21 -20.21
C GLU A 104 -31.53 -18.37 -18.93
N HIS A 105 -30.44 -17.74 -18.46
CA HIS A 105 -30.53 -16.73 -17.43
C HIS A 105 -30.81 -15.36 -18.04
N GLU A 106 -32.06 -14.95 -17.89
CA GLU A 106 -32.58 -13.61 -18.12
C GLU A 106 -31.53 -12.56 -17.69
N LEU A 107 -30.94 -11.88 -18.67
CA LEU A 107 -30.03 -10.78 -18.42
C LEU A 107 -30.82 -9.66 -17.75
N THR A 108 -30.90 -9.66 -16.42
CA THR A 108 -30.83 -8.40 -15.69
C THR A 108 -29.56 -7.75 -16.20
N LEU A 109 -29.72 -6.73 -17.04
CA LEU A 109 -28.67 -5.86 -17.52
C LEU A 109 -28.07 -5.18 -16.28
N VAL A 110 -27.19 -5.88 -15.56
CA VAL A 110 -26.35 -5.29 -14.53
C VAL A 110 -25.44 -4.35 -15.31
N GLN A 111 -25.87 -3.09 -15.44
CA GLN A 111 -24.98 -2.00 -15.77
C GLN A 111 -23.88 -2.03 -14.72
N HIS A 112 -22.79 -2.75 -15.02
CA HIS A 112 -21.56 -2.56 -14.31
C HIS A 112 -21.15 -1.12 -14.59
N LYS A 113 -21.46 -0.24 -13.63
CA LYS A 113 -20.81 1.06 -13.52
C LYS A 113 -19.32 0.76 -13.41
N SER A 114 -18.63 0.82 -14.55
CA SER A 114 -17.18 0.92 -14.57
C SER A 114 -16.81 1.96 -13.52
N LYS A 115 -15.91 1.63 -12.59
CA LYS A 115 -15.39 2.61 -11.61
C LYS A 115 -14.63 3.77 -12.29
N LEU A 116 -14.42 3.69 -13.60
CA LEU A 116 -13.88 4.76 -14.46
C LEU A 116 -14.97 5.49 -15.27
N GLY A 117 -16.24 5.15 -15.06
CA GLY A 117 -17.38 5.66 -15.82
C GLY A 117 -17.92 6.99 -15.28
N VAL A 118 -17.09 8.04 -15.27
CA VAL A 118 -17.52 9.44 -15.45
C VAL A 118 -16.34 10.20 -16.07
N GLY A 119 -16.40 10.47 -17.37
CA GLY A 119 -15.81 11.66 -18.01
C GLY A 119 -14.33 11.99 -17.80
N CYS A 120 -13.47 11.06 -17.35
CA CYS A 120 -12.03 11.34 -17.34
C CYS A 120 -11.53 11.36 -18.79
N VAL A 121 -11.37 12.58 -19.31
CA VAL A 121 -10.62 12.86 -20.53
C VAL A 121 -9.26 12.18 -20.40
N VAL A 122 -8.94 11.30 -21.35
CA VAL A 122 -7.60 10.74 -21.49
C VAL A 122 -6.67 11.92 -21.69
N GLN A 123 -5.76 12.18 -20.74
CA GLN A 123 -4.78 13.24 -20.91
C GLN A 123 -3.96 12.92 -22.17
N SER A 124 -3.95 13.86 -23.11
CA SER A 124 -3.06 13.80 -24.27
C SER A 124 -1.63 13.74 -23.77
N LEU A 125 -0.90 12.70 -24.19
CA LEU A 125 0.53 12.56 -23.92
C LEU A 125 1.26 13.80 -24.44
N THR A 126 2.18 14.33 -23.65
CA THR A 126 3.02 15.42 -24.15
C THR A 126 3.92 14.90 -25.28
N PRO A 127 4.41 15.76 -26.20
CA PRO A 127 5.37 15.32 -27.22
C PRO A 127 6.57 14.58 -26.62
N ALA A 128 7.04 15.02 -25.45
CA ALA A 128 8.12 14.34 -24.72
C ALA A 128 7.72 12.92 -24.25
N ASP A 129 6.48 12.71 -23.80
CA ASP A 129 5.99 11.38 -23.42
C ASP A 129 5.83 10.47 -24.64
N ILE A 130 5.43 11.04 -25.78
CA ILE A 130 5.35 10.33 -27.07
C ILE A 130 6.75 9.89 -27.50
N ASP A 131 7.73 10.81 -27.47
CA ASP A 131 9.12 10.54 -27.83
C ASP A 131 9.74 9.50 -26.90
N ASN A 132 9.46 9.58 -25.59
CA ASN A 132 9.96 8.61 -24.61
C ASN A 132 9.35 7.20 -24.80
N ASN A 133 8.06 7.12 -25.11
CA ASN A 133 7.41 5.84 -25.44
C ASN A 133 7.92 5.26 -26.77
N ASN A 134 8.23 6.10 -27.75
CA ASN A 134 8.78 5.69 -29.03
C ASN A 134 10.26 5.27 -28.93
N ALA A 135 11.03 5.86 -28.01
CA ALA A 135 12.42 5.50 -27.75
C ALA A 135 12.58 4.17 -26.99
N TRP A 136 11.53 3.73 -26.28
CA TRP A 136 11.56 2.48 -25.51
C TRP A 136 11.87 1.23 -26.36
N PRO A 137 11.19 0.96 -27.50
CA PRO A 137 11.53 -0.19 -28.34
C PRO A 137 12.95 -0.15 -28.93
N GLU A 138 13.48 1.03 -29.31
CA GLU A 138 14.85 1.14 -29.83
C GLU A 138 15.91 0.81 -28.77
N ASN A 139 15.70 1.26 -27.53
CA ASN A 139 16.58 0.93 -26.41
C ASN A 139 16.48 -0.54 -25.98
N THR A 140 15.36 -1.20 -26.26
CA THR A 140 15.17 -2.62 -25.92
C THR A 140 15.82 -3.54 -26.97
N LEU A 141 15.88 -3.11 -28.23
CA LEU A 141 16.46 -3.88 -29.35
C LEU A 141 17.97 -3.69 -29.51
N THR A 142 18.57 -2.70 -28.85
CA THR A 142 20.02 -2.42 -28.91
C THR A 142 20.84 -3.12 -27.82
N ILE A 143 20.20 -3.91 -26.95
CA ILE A 143 20.90 -4.74 -25.96
C ILE A 143 21.38 -6.04 -26.63
N ASP A 144 22.24 -5.92 -27.64
CA ASP A 144 23.11 -7.02 -28.07
C ASP A 144 24.34 -7.01 -27.16
N GLY A 145 24.25 -7.77 -26.07
CA GLY A 145 25.38 -7.99 -25.18
C GLY A 145 26.53 -8.70 -25.90
N PRO A 146 27.80 -8.38 -25.60
CA PRO A 146 28.95 -9.03 -26.22
C PRO A 146 28.96 -10.52 -25.84
N THR A 147 28.82 -11.38 -26.84
CA THR A 147 29.11 -12.81 -26.73
C THR A 147 30.56 -12.99 -26.31
N HIS A 148 30.80 -13.35 -25.04
CA HIS A 148 32.09 -13.86 -24.59
C HIS A 148 32.34 -15.21 -25.26
N LYS A 149 33.19 -15.21 -26.30
CA LYS A 149 33.91 -16.39 -26.75
C LYS A 149 34.97 -16.72 -25.70
N ALA A 150 34.71 -17.75 -24.89
CA ALA A 150 35.74 -18.44 -24.13
C ALA A 150 36.26 -19.60 -24.99
N ALA A 151 37.49 -19.45 -25.50
CA ALA A 151 38.27 -20.53 -26.08
C ALA A 151 39.41 -20.88 -25.11
N ASP A 152 39.67 -22.19 -25.02
CA ASP A 152 40.87 -22.87 -24.51
C ASP A 152 41.31 -22.67 -23.05
N ALA A 153 41.16 -23.72 -22.25
CA ALA A 153 42.25 -24.66 -21.96
C ALA A 153 41.89 -25.51 -20.73
N LEU A 154 41.68 -26.82 -20.89
CA LEU A 154 41.90 -27.76 -19.79
C LEU A 154 42.21 -29.17 -20.33
N GLN A 155 43.18 -29.77 -19.66
CA GLN A 155 43.98 -30.90 -20.07
C GLN A 155 43.26 -32.25 -19.96
N VAL A 156 43.72 -33.12 -20.86
CA VAL A 156 43.63 -34.57 -20.92
C VAL A 156 43.94 -35.26 -19.58
N VAL A 157 43.00 -36.05 -19.06
CA VAL A 157 43.29 -37.28 -18.30
C VAL A 157 42.27 -38.35 -18.74
N GLY A 158 42.79 -39.45 -19.29
CA GLY A 158 41.99 -40.53 -19.83
C GLY A 158 41.53 -41.54 -18.77
N THR A 159 40.45 -42.25 -19.07
CA THR A 159 40.21 -43.59 -18.53
C THR A 159 39.38 -44.40 -19.52
N GLN A 160 39.91 -45.57 -19.89
CA GLN A 160 39.31 -46.57 -20.77
C GLN A 160 38.18 -47.34 -20.07
N ARG A 161 37.12 -47.71 -20.82
CA ARG A 161 36.47 -49.04 -20.79
C ARG A 161 35.40 -49.20 -21.89
N PRO A 162 34.90 -50.42 -22.20
CA PRO A 162 35.01 -50.96 -23.54
C PRO A 162 33.66 -51.15 -24.26
N ALA A 163 33.82 -51.55 -25.52
CA ALA A 163 32.83 -51.85 -26.54
C ALA A 163 31.62 -52.70 -26.11
N ALA A 164 30.47 -52.34 -26.68
CA ALA A 164 29.46 -53.31 -27.09
C ALA A 164 28.92 -52.89 -28.47
N GLN A 165 28.96 -53.85 -29.38
CA GLN A 165 28.52 -53.81 -30.76
C GLN A 165 26.99 -53.75 -30.85
N SER A 166 26.45 -53.07 -31.87
CA SER A 166 25.30 -53.55 -32.64
C SER A 166 25.17 -52.78 -33.95
N ALA A 167 24.74 -53.52 -34.97
CA ALA A 167 24.98 -53.28 -36.38
C ALA A 167 23.85 -52.55 -37.12
N ASN A 168 24.22 -52.03 -38.30
CA ASN A 168 23.45 -51.90 -39.56
C ASN A 168 22.20 -51.00 -39.59
N MET A 169 22.22 -49.96 -40.43
CA MET A 169 21.86 -50.09 -41.86
C MET A 169 22.14 -48.81 -42.67
N LEU A 170 22.68 -49.03 -43.88
CA LEU A 170 22.86 -48.08 -44.98
C LEU A 170 21.53 -47.51 -45.51
N LEU A 171 21.53 -46.24 -45.93
CA LEU A 171 21.23 -45.86 -47.32
C LEU A 171 21.62 -44.39 -47.61
N SER A 172 22.11 -44.21 -48.83
CA SER A 172 22.85 -43.06 -49.38
C SER A 172 21.98 -42.02 -50.08
N ALA A 173 22.46 -40.76 -50.15
CA ALA A 173 22.38 -39.79 -51.27
C ALA A 173 22.84 -38.42 -50.73
N THR A 174 24.04 -37.91 -51.02
CA THR A 174 24.48 -37.12 -52.21
C THR A 174 23.56 -35.94 -52.56
N GLU A 175 23.97 -34.70 -52.26
CA GLU A 175 24.24 -33.60 -53.22
C GLU A 175 24.57 -32.27 -52.48
N GLN A 176 25.56 -31.54 -53.00
CA GLN A 176 25.99 -30.21 -52.53
C GLN A 176 25.31 -29.08 -53.37
N PRO A 177 25.79 -27.81 -53.42
CA PRO A 177 25.02 -26.68 -52.92
C PRO A 177 24.70 -25.63 -54.01
N THR A 178 23.77 -24.72 -53.74
CA THR A 178 23.67 -23.46 -54.51
C THR A 178 23.47 -22.27 -53.60
N SER A 179 24.51 -21.43 -53.59
CA SER A 179 24.53 -20.06 -53.14
C SER A 179 23.56 -19.18 -53.95
N PHE A 180 22.84 -18.28 -53.29
CA PHE A 180 22.25 -17.11 -53.94
C PHE A 180 22.32 -15.90 -53.00
N THR A 181 23.14 -14.93 -53.41
CA THR A 181 23.22 -13.57 -52.88
C THR A 181 22.38 -12.67 -53.78
N PRO A 182 21.63 -11.69 -53.25
CA PRO A 182 21.31 -10.51 -54.03
C PRO A 182 21.83 -9.24 -53.37
N GLN A 183 22.64 -8.51 -54.14
CA GLN A 183 22.92 -7.10 -53.96
C GLN A 183 21.70 -6.28 -54.42
N PHE A 184 21.34 -5.25 -53.66
CA PHE A 184 20.64 -4.09 -54.21
C PHE A 184 21.20 -2.81 -53.57
N SER A 185 21.81 -1.99 -54.41
CA SER A 185 22.08 -0.58 -54.16
C SER A 185 21.14 0.22 -55.06
N THR A 186 20.44 1.23 -54.54
CA THR A 186 20.72 2.65 -54.83
C THR A 186 19.60 3.62 -54.38
N HIS A 187 20.08 4.70 -53.75
CA HIS A 187 19.63 6.10 -53.80
C HIS A 187 18.21 6.53 -53.40
N THR A 188 18.15 7.41 -52.39
CA THR A 188 17.30 8.62 -52.43
C THR A 188 17.90 9.73 -51.55
N ASN A 189 17.96 10.94 -52.10
CA ASN A 189 18.46 12.19 -51.52
C ASN A 189 17.37 12.94 -50.73
N LEU A 190 17.79 13.73 -49.70
CA LEU A 190 17.23 15.00 -49.14
C LEU A 190 17.37 15.04 -47.59
N PRO A 191 17.27 16.22 -46.91
CA PRO A 191 17.97 17.51 -47.03
C PRO A 191 18.64 17.92 -45.68
N PRO A 192 19.24 19.12 -45.51
CA PRO A 192 20.23 19.37 -44.45
C PRO A 192 19.67 19.97 -43.15
N ALA A 193 20.35 19.59 -42.06
CA ALA A 193 20.65 20.33 -40.84
C ALA A 193 19.62 21.34 -40.28
N GLY A 194 18.98 20.96 -39.17
CA GLY A 194 18.30 21.86 -38.24
C GLY A 194 18.59 21.47 -36.80
N THR A 195 19.49 22.20 -36.16
CA THR A 195 19.56 22.51 -34.72
C THR A 195 19.26 21.36 -33.72
N MET A 196 20.31 20.62 -33.33
CA MET A 196 20.28 19.75 -32.15
C MET A 196 20.04 20.57 -30.88
N TYR A 197 18.98 20.24 -30.13
CA TYR A 197 18.86 20.60 -28.72
C TYR A 197 19.83 19.76 -27.89
N PRO A 198 20.46 20.32 -26.85
CA PRO A 198 21.41 19.60 -26.02
C PRO A 198 20.69 18.46 -25.31
N ALA A 199 21.22 17.24 -25.45
CA ALA A 199 20.84 16.12 -24.61
C ALA A 199 20.93 16.57 -23.14
N HIS A 200 19.84 16.45 -22.39
CA HIS A 200 19.88 16.63 -20.95
C HIS A 200 20.76 15.52 -20.38
N GLU A 201 22.04 15.84 -20.16
CA GLU A 201 22.93 14.98 -19.39
C GLU A 201 22.30 14.77 -18.02
N LEU A 202 21.98 13.50 -17.74
CA LEU A 202 21.68 13.05 -16.39
C LEU A 202 22.75 13.60 -15.45
N THR A 203 22.30 14.31 -14.42
CA THR A 203 23.22 14.92 -13.46
C THR A 203 24.08 13.82 -12.82
N THR A 204 25.28 14.17 -12.38
CA THR A 204 26.16 13.23 -11.67
C THR A 204 25.45 12.57 -10.48
N GLU A 205 24.52 13.29 -9.84
CA GLU A 205 23.66 12.78 -8.77
C GLU A 205 22.66 11.71 -9.25
N ASP A 206 22.02 11.92 -10.40
CA ASP A 206 21.10 10.92 -10.98
C ASP A 206 21.84 9.65 -11.40
N ARG A 207 23.06 9.78 -11.93
CA ARG A 207 23.93 8.64 -12.27
C ARG A 207 24.35 7.83 -11.04
N GLN A 208 24.66 8.50 -9.92
CA GLN A 208 25.01 7.83 -8.66
C GLN A 208 23.79 7.14 -8.02
N SER A 209 22.62 7.77 -8.05
CA SER A 209 21.36 7.20 -7.57
C SER A 209 20.93 5.96 -8.36
N LEU A 210 21.04 6.01 -9.69
CA LEU A 210 20.76 4.85 -10.56
C LEU A 210 21.79 3.72 -10.36
N SER A 211 23.07 4.04 -10.23
CA SER A 211 24.14 3.06 -9.95
C SER A 211 23.91 2.32 -8.63
N LEU A 212 23.50 3.03 -7.58
CA LEU A 212 23.13 2.43 -6.28
C LEU A 212 21.91 1.51 -6.40
N ARG A 213 20.88 1.92 -7.17
CA ARG A 213 19.69 1.09 -7.41
C ARG A 213 20.01 -0.17 -8.21
N PHE A 214 20.84 -0.06 -9.25
CA PHE A 214 21.28 -1.21 -10.04
C PHE A 214 22.11 -2.19 -9.23
N ARG A 215 23.07 -1.71 -8.41
CA ARG A 215 23.87 -2.59 -7.53
C ARG A 215 23.03 -3.31 -6.47
N CYS A 216 21.94 -2.69 -6.01
CA CYS A 216 21.02 -3.31 -5.07
C CYS A 216 20.14 -4.38 -5.75
N LEU A 217 19.68 -4.11 -6.98
CA LEU A 217 18.89 -5.04 -7.78
C LEU A 217 19.72 -6.25 -8.25
N GLU A 218 20.93 -6.03 -8.76
CA GLU A 218 21.84 -7.10 -9.23
C GLU A 218 22.20 -8.07 -8.11
N ARG A 219 22.37 -7.59 -6.88
CA ARG A 219 22.66 -8.46 -5.72
C ARG A 219 21.46 -9.28 -5.26
N THR A 220 20.27 -8.72 -5.39
CA THR A 220 19.02 -9.45 -5.11
C THR A 220 18.82 -10.58 -6.12
N ILE A 221 19.21 -10.37 -7.38
CA ILE A 221 19.09 -11.36 -8.45
C ILE A 221 20.18 -12.45 -8.37
N ALA A 222 21.38 -12.11 -7.86
CA ALA A 222 22.52 -13.02 -7.85
C ALA A 222 22.52 -14.10 -6.74
N GLY A 223 21.53 -14.15 -5.84
CA GLY A 223 21.45 -15.18 -4.80
C GLY A 223 22.64 -15.22 -3.83
N LEU A 224 23.40 -14.11 -3.72
CA LEU A 224 24.50 -13.95 -2.76
C LEU A 224 23.90 -13.62 -1.38
N GLU A 225 23.34 -14.64 -0.72
CA GLU A 225 22.59 -14.45 0.54
C GLU A 225 23.45 -14.17 1.78
N ASP A 226 24.79 -14.27 1.75
CA ASP A 226 25.58 -14.22 3.01
C ASP A 226 26.86 -13.37 3.03
N THR A 227 27.21 -12.67 1.94
CA THR A 227 28.19 -11.58 2.08
C THR A 227 27.49 -10.35 2.65
N LEU A 228 27.20 -10.39 3.96
CA LEU A 228 27.00 -9.20 4.77
C LEU A 228 28.09 -8.22 4.35
N ILE A 229 27.68 -7.12 3.73
CA ILE A 229 28.59 -6.02 3.48
C ILE A 229 29.02 -5.59 4.88
N GLU A 230 30.23 -5.98 5.30
CA GLU A 230 30.92 -5.34 6.41
C GLU A 230 31.20 -3.90 5.97
N GLN A 231 30.14 -3.08 5.95
CA GLN A 231 30.30 -1.65 6.07
C GLN A 231 30.91 -1.46 7.45
N THR A 232 32.23 -1.27 7.46
CA THR A 232 32.97 -0.92 8.66
C THR A 232 32.25 0.25 9.32
N ALA A 233 31.82 0.06 10.57
CA ALA A 233 31.11 1.07 11.33
C ALA A 233 31.90 2.38 11.27
N ILE A 234 31.29 3.42 10.66
CA ILE A 234 31.91 4.74 10.55
C ILE A 234 32.04 5.28 11.98
N PRO A 235 33.26 5.57 12.48
CA PRO A 235 33.43 6.10 13.82
C PRO A 235 32.64 7.40 13.98
N THR A 236 31.93 7.56 15.10
CA THR A 236 31.09 8.76 15.36
C THR A 236 31.84 10.07 15.14
N GLN A 237 33.14 10.10 15.48
CA GLN A 237 34.00 11.28 15.34
C GLN A 237 34.28 11.68 13.87
N SER A 238 34.08 10.76 12.92
CA SER A 238 34.29 11.01 11.49
C SER A 238 33.03 11.52 10.77
N ILE A 239 31.86 11.51 11.43
CA ILE A 239 30.61 12.02 10.87
C ILE A 239 30.54 13.53 11.14
N PRO A 240 30.34 14.38 10.12
CA PRO A 240 30.20 15.82 10.32
C PRO A 240 29.07 16.12 11.33
N PRO A 241 29.23 17.06 12.29
CA PRO A 241 28.22 17.36 13.30
C PRO A 241 26.86 17.78 12.72
N SER A 242 26.87 18.42 11.54
CA SER A 242 25.64 18.77 10.82
C SER A 242 24.88 17.56 10.29
N ASN A 243 25.56 16.44 10.05
CA ASN A 243 25.04 15.20 9.50
C ASN A 243 24.83 14.09 10.52
N LEU A 244 25.38 14.24 11.72
CA LEU A 244 25.25 13.28 12.79
C LEU A 244 23.81 13.18 13.30
N ALA A 245 23.28 11.96 13.31
CA ALA A 245 22.04 11.60 13.99
C ALA A 245 22.31 10.42 14.93
N ILE A 246 21.67 10.43 16.11
CA ILE A 246 21.78 9.33 17.10
C ILE A 246 20.44 8.61 17.15
N LEU A 247 20.43 7.29 16.97
CA LEU A 247 19.28 6.41 17.10
C LEU A 247 19.43 5.53 18.35
N GLN A 248 18.36 5.41 19.14
CA GLN A 248 18.32 4.48 20.27
C GLN A 248 17.74 3.15 19.80
N LEU A 249 18.58 2.12 19.70
CA LEU A 249 18.22 0.76 19.32
C LEU A 249 18.34 -0.15 20.54
N GLU A 250 17.21 -0.49 21.17
CA GLU A 250 17.15 -1.49 22.24
C GLU A 250 18.16 -1.25 23.39
N GLY A 251 18.33 0.01 23.79
CA GLY A 251 19.26 0.42 24.83
C GLY A 251 20.69 0.68 24.36
N ARG A 252 20.95 0.64 23.04
CA ARG A 252 22.22 1.02 22.43
C ARG A 252 22.06 2.29 21.60
N GLU A 253 23.06 3.16 21.67
CA GLU A 253 23.15 4.34 20.80
C GLU A 253 23.86 4.00 19.50
N LEU A 254 23.18 4.25 18.38
CA LEU A 254 23.74 4.15 17.04
C LEU A 254 23.86 5.54 16.44
N ALA A 255 25.10 6.01 16.31
CA ALA A 255 25.43 7.21 15.55
C ALA A 255 25.46 6.89 14.05
N PHE A 256 24.83 7.73 13.23
CA PHE A 256 24.80 7.57 11.78
C PHE A 256 24.79 8.90 11.03
N ASP A 257 25.24 8.87 9.77
CA ASP A 257 25.19 10.01 8.86
C ASP A 257 23.81 10.05 8.16
N LYS A 258 23.05 11.11 8.42
CA LYS A 258 21.70 11.32 7.86
C LYS A 258 21.66 11.42 6.32
N THR A 259 22.79 11.71 5.68
CA THR A 259 22.91 11.84 4.21
C THR A 259 23.20 10.50 3.53
N MET A 260 23.72 9.53 4.28
CA MET A 260 24.09 8.20 3.78
C MET A 260 22.95 7.18 3.89
N VAL A 261 21.82 7.55 4.50
CA VAL A 261 20.65 6.66 4.61
C VAL A 261 20.08 6.42 3.21
N MET A 262 19.96 5.15 2.83
CA MET A 262 19.39 4.78 1.55
C MET A 262 17.91 5.19 1.44
N PRO A 263 17.44 5.58 0.23
CA PRO A 263 16.03 5.77 0.00
C PRO A 263 15.27 4.45 0.28
N PRO A 264 14.00 4.51 0.73
CA PRO A 264 13.22 3.32 1.06
C PRO A 264 13.17 2.39 -0.14
N LEU A 265 13.55 1.14 0.09
CA LEU A 265 13.35 0.09 -0.89
C LEU A 265 11.85 -0.14 -1.07
N ALA A 266 11.43 -0.40 -2.31
CA ALA A 266 10.05 -0.76 -2.63
C ALA A 266 9.76 -2.21 -2.20
N VAL A 267 9.79 -2.46 -0.89
CA VAL A 267 9.52 -3.76 -0.28
C VAL A 267 8.01 -3.91 -0.06
N TRP A 268 7.48 -5.08 -0.37
CA TRP A 268 6.06 -5.40 -0.25
C TRP A 268 5.88 -6.67 0.57
N PHE A 269 5.49 -6.54 1.85
CA PHE A 269 5.16 -7.70 2.71
C PHE A 269 3.72 -8.20 2.53
N SER A 270 3.04 -7.81 1.46
CA SER A 270 1.67 -8.26 1.19
C SER A 270 1.60 -9.73 0.78
N THR A 271 2.69 -10.27 0.23
CA THR A 271 2.80 -11.68 -0.18
C THR A 271 3.40 -12.57 0.90
N ASP A 272 4.33 -12.04 1.71
CA ASP A 272 4.95 -12.74 2.82
C ASP A 272 4.90 -11.90 4.11
N ILE A 273 3.81 -12.05 4.86
CA ILE A 273 3.64 -11.42 6.18
C ILE A 273 4.58 -12.04 7.22
N SER A 274 5.01 -13.29 7.06
CA SER A 274 5.99 -13.90 7.97
C SER A 274 7.37 -13.25 7.82
N ALA A 275 7.76 -12.82 6.62
CA ALA A 275 8.96 -11.97 6.45
C ALA A 275 8.86 -10.66 7.23
N LEU A 276 7.67 -10.03 7.28
CA LEU A 276 7.47 -8.82 8.08
C LEU A 276 7.78 -9.06 9.58
N PHE A 277 7.41 -10.22 10.12
CA PHE A 277 7.70 -10.57 11.52
C PHE A 277 9.19 -10.75 11.77
N ARG A 278 9.92 -11.41 10.85
CA ARG A 278 11.39 -11.52 10.95
C ARG A 278 12.06 -10.14 10.89
N GLU A 279 11.66 -9.33 9.91
CA GLU A 279 12.24 -8.01 9.62
C GLU A 279 11.92 -6.95 10.68
N ARG A 280 10.90 -7.21 11.53
CA ARG A 280 10.59 -6.42 12.71
C ARG A 280 11.72 -6.43 13.74
N HIS A 281 12.45 -7.54 13.85
CA HIS A 281 13.49 -7.74 14.86
C HIS A 281 14.89 -7.56 14.29
N GLN A 282 15.11 -8.00 13.06
CA GLN A 282 16.38 -7.90 12.35
C GLN A 282 16.07 -7.59 10.91
N SER A 283 16.49 -6.42 10.41
CA SER A 283 16.20 -6.06 9.02
C SER A 283 17.42 -6.09 8.13
N THR A 284 17.25 -6.65 6.95
CA THR A 284 18.27 -6.64 5.88
C THR A 284 18.03 -5.52 4.87
N TYR A 285 16.81 -4.97 4.83
CA TYR A 285 16.41 -3.97 3.83
C TYR A 285 16.95 -2.56 4.09
N LEU A 286 17.10 -2.18 5.36
CA LEU A 286 17.66 -0.87 5.73
C LEU A 286 18.92 -1.10 6.55
N VAL A 287 20.08 -0.90 5.93
CA VAL A 287 21.38 -0.98 6.61
C VAL A 287 21.93 0.43 6.78
N VAL A 288 22.32 0.77 8.00
CA VAL A 288 22.92 2.06 8.34
C VAL A 288 24.21 1.80 9.12
N ASN A 289 25.34 2.26 8.59
CA ASN A 289 26.68 1.99 9.16
C ASN A 289 26.94 0.49 9.40
N GLY A 290 26.53 -0.37 8.46
CA GLY A 290 26.66 -1.82 8.59
C GLY A 290 25.66 -2.49 9.55
N HIS A 291 24.77 -1.73 10.19
CA HIS A 291 23.75 -2.27 11.07
C HIS A 291 22.39 -2.35 10.37
N GLY A 292 21.83 -3.56 10.31
CA GLY A 292 20.45 -3.78 9.90
C GLY A 292 19.47 -3.11 10.86
N ILE A 293 18.66 -2.16 10.38
CA ILE A 293 17.72 -1.37 11.17
C ILE A 293 16.35 -2.04 11.14
N PRO A 294 15.87 -2.60 12.26
CA PRO A 294 14.58 -3.28 12.29
C PRO A 294 13.42 -2.36 11.88
N ILE A 295 12.39 -2.90 11.21
CA ILE A 295 11.28 -2.11 10.62
C ILE A 295 10.60 -1.18 11.64
N LYS A 296 10.53 -1.60 12.91
CA LYS A 296 9.95 -0.78 13.99
C LYS A 296 10.66 0.56 14.20
N PHE A 297 11.93 0.69 13.81
CA PHE A 297 12.74 1.91 13.95
C PHE A 297 12.87 2.74 12.66
N TRP A 298 12.34 2.27 11.53
CA TRP A 298 12.47 2.98 10.24
C TRP A 298 11.92 4.40 10.30
N GLY A 299 10.80 4.60 11.00
CA GLY A 299 10.22 5.91 11.16
C GLY A 299 11.14 6.91 11.87
N ASP A 300 11.99 6.46 12.79
CA ASP A 300 12.89 7.35 13.54
C ASP A 300 14.16 7.66 12.75
N VAL A 301 14.62 6.72 11.91
CA VAL A 301 15.70 6.97 10.95
C VAL A 301 15.28 7.97 9.89
N TYR A 302 14.18 7.72 9.18
CA TYR A 302 13.77 8.56 8.06
C TYR A 302 13.29 9.96 8.48
N LYS A 303 12.71 10.13 9.68
CA LYS A 303 12.38 11.47 10.20
C LYS A 303 13.61 12.33 10.50
N LYS A 304 14.76 11.72 10.76
CA LYS A 304 16.03 12.42 11.03
C LYS A 304 16.83 12.70 9.76
N CYS A 305 16.46 12.07 8.63
CA CYS A 305 17.08 12.32 7.33
C CYS A 305 16.76 13.74 6.84
N THR A 306 17.73 14.38 6.18
CA THR A 306 17.54 15.69 5.52
C THR A 306 17.87 15.60 4.03
N GLY A 307 17.59 16.65 3.27
CA GLY A 307 17.93 16.71 1.84
C GLY A 307 17.03 15.81 0.99
N GLN A 308 17.64 15.04 0.07
CA GLN A 308 16.93 14.21 -0.91
C GLN A 308 15.97 13.20 -0.26
N ASN A 309 16.31 12.69 0.92
CA ASN A 309 15.49 11.71 1.66
C ASN A 309 14.43 12.34 2.58
N SER A 310 14.29 13.67 2.63
CA SER A 310 13.26 14.32 3.47
C SER A 310 11.83 13.90 3.11
N LYS A 311 11.58 13.52 1.86
CA LYS A 311 10.28 13.05 1.36
C LYS A 311 10.09 11.53 1.46
N ALA A 312 11.18 10.78 1.70
CA ALA A 312 11.16 9.33 1.78
C ALA A 312 10.16 8.82 2.83
N TRP A 313 10.17 9.44 4.02
CA TRP A 313 9.25 9.06 5.09
C TRP A 313 7.78 9.27 4.69
N ALA A 314 7.46 10.35 4.00
CA ALA A 314 6.08 10.64 3.60
C ALA A 314 5.53 9.55 2.66
N LEU A 315 6.36 9.02 1.76
CA LEU A 315 6.01 7.91 0.87
C LEU A 315 5.82 6.60 1.64
N GLN A 316 6.74 6.27 2.56
CA GLN A 316 6.72 5.00 3.28
C GLN A 316 5.70 4.96 4.44
N LYS A 317 5.32 6.11 5.00
CA LYS A 317 4.53 6.21 6.25
C LYS A 317 3.19 5.48 6.18
N VAL A 318 2.51 5.51 5.04
CA VAL A 318 1.21 4.83 4.88
C VAL A 318 1.39 3.33 4.97
N GLN A 319 2.35 2.79 4.22
CA GLN A 319 2.66 1.36 4.18
C GLN A 319 3.18 0.87 5.54
N TRP A 320 4.10 1.63 6.15
CA TRP A 320 4.61 1.36 7.49
C TRP A 320 3.50 1.37 8.54
N GLY A 321 2.51 2.26 8.41
CA GLY A 321 1.35 2.29 9.31
C GLY A 321 0.58 0.96 9.28
N GLN A 322 0.36 0.39 8.10
CA GLN A 322 -0.29 -0.92 7.96
C GLN A 322 0.56 -2.04 8.56
N TRP A 323 1.87 -2.06 8.28
CA TRP A 323 2.79 -3.03 8.86
C TRP A 323 2.81 -2.97 10.37
N LYS A 324 2.85 -1.76 10.93
CA LYS A 324 2.81 -1.55 12.38
C LYS A 324 1.58 -2.18 13.00
N PHE A 325 0.40 -2.04 12.40
CA PHE A 325 -0.81 -2.67 12.93
C PHE A 325 -0.73 -4.20 12.95
N ILE A 326 -0.25 -4.81 11.86
CA ILE A 326 -0.10 -6.27 11.79
C ILE A 326 0.93 -6.74 12.83
N MET A 327 2.05 -6.03 12.97
CA MET A 327 3.09 -6.35 13.96
C MET A 327 2.59 -6.20 15.40
N GLU A 328 1.80 -5.17 15.72
CA GLU A 328 1.21 -4.98 17.06
C GLU A 328 0.18 -6.07 17.39
N GLU A 329 -0.55 -6.56 16.39
CA GLU A 329 -1.44 -7.69 16.59
C GLU A 329 -0.68 -9.00 16.80
N HIS A 330 0.37 -9.24 16.02
CA HIS A 330 1.24 -10.41 16.15
C HIS A 330 1.85 -10.54 17.55
N LEU A 331 2.22 -9.44 18.19
CA LEU A 331 2.72 -9.43 19.57
C LEU A 331 1.75 -9.99 20.62
N ARG A 332 0.47 -10.17 20.29
CA ARG A 332 -0.51 -10.82 21.18
C ARG A 332 -0.42 -12.34 21.15
N PHE A 333 0.35 -12.89 20.22
CA PHE A 333 0.53 -14.31 20.01
C PHE A 333 1.95 -14.70 20.40
N ALA A 334 2.11 -15.91 20.93
CA ALA A 334 3.42 -16.41 21.37
C ALA A 334 4.32 -16.83 20.18
N SER A 335 3.74 -17.09 19.00
CA SER A 335 4.45 -17.53 17.82
C SER A 335 3.72 -17.15 16.52
N ASP A 336 4.44 -17.19 15.40
CA ASP A 336 3.88 -17.02 14.05
C ASP A 336 2.76 -18.02 13.76
N ASP A 337 2.92 -19.28 14.19
CA ASP A 337 1.90 -20.32 13.98
C ASP A 337 0.63 -20.04 14.78
N ALA A 338 0.75 -19.56 16.02
CA ALA A 338 -0.40 -19.17 16.84
C ALA A 338 -1.15 -17.97 16.21
N PHE A 339 -0.40 -17.01 15.66
CA PHE A 339 -0.98 -15.91 14.90
C PHE A 339 -1.74 -16.44 13.68
N TRP A 340 -1.12 -17.28 12.85
CA TRP A 340 -1.77 -17.79 11.65
C TRP A 340 -2.95 -18.71 11.96
N MET A 341 -2.91 -19.49 13.03
CA MET A 341 -4.04 -20.30 13.48
C MET A 341 -5.27 -19.44 13.79
N ALA A 342 -5.08 -18.27 14.40
CA ALA A 342 -6.16 -17.30 14.64
C ALA A 342 -6.60 -16.55 13.38
N TRP A 343 -5.69 -16.38 12.41
CA TRP A 343 -5.90 -15.66 11.15
C TRP A 343 -5.97 -16.60 9.94
N THR A 344 -6.63 -17.74 10.12
CA THR A 344 -6.97 -18.70 9.06
C THR A 344 -8.47 -18.66 8.80
N ASP A 345 -8.87 -18.70 7.54
CA ASP A 345 -10.28 -18.71 7.15
C ASP A 345 -10.94 -20.09 7.33
N ALA A 346 -12.24 -20.18 7.05
CA ALA A 346 -12.98 -21.44 7.17
C ALA A 346 -12.48 -22.56 6.24
N ASN A 347 -11.70 -22.23 5.21
CA ASN A 347 -11.12 -23.19 4.28
C ASN A 347 -9.73 -23.67 4.71
N GLY A 348 -9.23 -23.23 5.87
CA GLY A 348 -7.86 -23.52 6.30
C GLY A 348 -6.80 -22.67 5.59
N GLN A 349 -7.18 -21.64 4.83
CA GLN A 349 -6.24 -20.74 4.17
C GLN A 349 -5.93 -19.51 5.02
N ARG A 350 -4.66 -19.07 5.02
CA ARG A 350 -4.26 -17.82 5.68
C ARG A 350 -5.03 -16.64 5.11
N VAL A 351 -5.54 -15.76 5.98
CA VAL A 351 -6.24 -14.55 5.55
C VAL A 351 -5.28 -13.65 4.76
N GLY A 352 -5.67 -13.25 3.55
CA GLY A 352 -4.87 -12.36 2.71
C GLY A 352 -4.64 -10.97 3.34
N TYR A 353 -3.52 -10.34 2.99
CA TYR A 353 -3.05 -9.08 3.58
C TYR A 353 -4.10 -7.97 3.68
N THR A 354 -4.85 -7.71 2.60
CA THR A 354 -5.88 -6.65 2.60
C THR A 354 -7.00 -6.96 3.58
N LYS A 355 -7.52 -8.20 3.57
CA LYS A 355 -8.59 -8.64 4.47
C LYS A 355 -8.13 -8.61 5.93
N LEU A 356 -6.88 -8.97 6.20
CA LEU A 356 -6.27 -8.87 7.52
C LEU A 356 -6.21 -7.40 7.99
N CYS A 357 -5.70 -6.49 7.16
CA CYS A 357 -5.66 -5.05 7.47
C CYS A 357 -7.05 -4.48 7.76
N ASP A 358 -8.04 -4.76 6.89
CA ASP A 358 -9.40 -4.24 7.02
C ASP A 358 -10.06 -4.74 8.31
N THR A 359 -9.88 -6.03 8.63
CA THR A 359 -10.42 -6.64 9.84
C THR A 359 -9.80 -6.01 11.09
N LEU A 360 -8.47 -5.83 11.11
CA LEU A 360 -7.77 -5.19 12.22
C LEU A 360 -8.19 -3.73 12.40
N GLN A 361 -8.35 -3.01 11.30
CA GLN A 361 -8.82 -1.62 11.35
C GLN A 361 -10.24 -1.53 11.92
N HIS A 362 -11.15 -2.41 11.50
CA HIS A 362 -12.51 -2.47 12.06
C HIS A 362 -12.51 -2.83 13.55
N GLN A 363 -11.70 -3.80 13.98
CA GLN A 363 -11.56 -4.16 15.39
C GLN A 363 -11.02 -2.99 16.21
N GLN A 364 -10.02 -2.27 15.69
CA GLN A 364 -9.45 -1.09 16.33
C GLN A 364 -10.48 0.02 16.47
N MET A 365 -11.24 0.32 15.40
CA MET A 365 -12.31 1.32 15.43
C MET A 365 -13.39 0.95 16.43
N ALA A 366 -13.82 -0.32 16.46
CA ALA A 366 -14.80 -0.80 17.43
C ALA A 366 -14.29 -0.68 18.87
N ARG A 367 -13.01 -0.99 19.12
CA ARG A 367 -12.35 -0.80 20.41
C ARG A 367 -12.26 0.68 20.79
N ASP A 368 -11.84 1.54 19.87
CA ASP A 368 -11.77 2.98 20.11
C ASP A 368 -13.14 3.59 20.42
N THR A 369 -14.18 3.21 19.68
CA THR A 369 -15.56 3.64 19.98
C THR A 369 -16.02 3.15 21.35
N ARG A 370 -15.71 1.89 21.73
CA ARG A 370 -16.04 1.35 23.05
C ARG A 370 -15.30 2.08 24.17
N ASP A 371 -13.99 2.30 24.03
CA ASP A 371 -13.16 2.99 25.01
C ASP A 371 -13.58 4.46 25.16
N ALA A 372 -13.92 5.13 24.06
CA ALA A 372 -14.42 6.50 24.09
C ALA A 372 -15.80 6.60 24.74
N ALA A 373 -16.72 5.67 24.43
CA ALA A 373 -18.02 5.58 25.11
C ALA A 373 -17.84 5.32 26.61
N THR A 374 -16.93 4.42 26.96
CA THR A 374 -16.55 4.11 28.35
C THR A 374 -16.06 5.35 29.08
N ALA A 375 -15.11 6.08 28.50
CA ALA A 375 -14.58 7.31 29.09
C ALA A 375 -15.71 8.34 29.31
N ARG A 376 -16.57 8.55 28.31
CA ARG A 376 -17.72 9.44 28.43
C ARG A 376 -18.65 9.00 29.55
N SER A 377 -19.03 7.73 29.62
CA SER A 377 -19.90 7.20 30.68
C SER A 377 -19.28 7.33 32.06
N PHE A 378 -17.98 7.04 32.21
CA PHE A 378 -17.28 7.12 33.49
C PHE A 378 -17.26 8.54 34.07
N PHE A 379 -17.11 9.56 33.22
CA PHE A 379 -17.16 10.97 33.65
C PHE A 379 -18.55 11.61 33.53
N GLY A 380 -19.62 10.80 33.51
CA GLY A 380 -21.00 11.31 33.48
C GLY A 380 -21.32 12.15 32.23
N GLY A 381 -20.69 11.85 31.10
CA GLY A 381 -20.80 12.58 29.84
C GLY A 381 -19.91 13.81 29.73
N ASN A 382 -19.21 14.21 30.80
CA ASN A 382 -18.36 15.39 30.82
C ASN A 382 -16.87 15.03 30.80
N LEU A 383 -16.25 15.03 29.62
CA LEU A 383 -14.80 14.78 29.49
C LEU A 383 -13.91 15.90 30.07
N ASP A 384 -14.50 17.00 30.56
CA ASP A 384 -13.80 18.08 31.26
C ASP A 384 -13.92 17.99 32.79
N HIS A 385 -14.28 16.81 33.30
CA HIS A 385 -14.36 16.55 34.74
C HIS A 385 -13.00 16.76 35.43
N LEU A 386 -13.02 17.24 36.68
CA LEU A 386 -11.79 17.51 37.47
C LEU A 386 -10.88 16.28 37.56
N ASP A 387 -11.46 15.09 37.79
CA ASP A 387 -10.75 13.80 37.81
C ASP A 387 -10.03 13.47 36.49
N ALA A 388 -10.45 14.03 35.35
CA ALA A 388 -9.78 13.83 34.07
C ALA A 388 -8.53 14.71 33.90
N GLN A 389 -8.29 15.66 34.81
CA GLN A 389 -7.10 16.53 34.84
C GLN A 389 -6.79 17.22 33.51
N GLY A 390 -7.83 17.55 32.74
CA GLY A 390 -7.69 18.15 31.41
C GLY A 390 -7.08 17.23 30.34
N MET A 391 -6.94 15.92 30.57
CA MET A 391 -6.34 14.97 29.63
C MET A 391 -7.04 14.90 28.26
N PHE A 392 -8.33 15.21 28.23
CA PHE A 392 -9.14 15.25 27.00
C PHE A 392 -9.19 16.63 26.36
N ARG A 393 -8.36 17.59 26.78
CA ARG A 393 -8.21 18.89 26.14
C ARG A 393 -6.99 18.91 25.22
N TYR A 394 -7.08 19.69 24.15
CA TYR A 394 -5.95 20.01 23.28
C TYR A 394 -5.96 21.49 22.93
N ALA A 395 -4.77 22.08 22.74
CA ALA A 395 -4.64 23.46 22.31
C ALA A 395 -4.71 23.55 20.79
N LYS A 396 -5.58 24.42 20.26
CA LYS A 396 -5.62 24.76 18.83
C LYS A 396 -5.77 26.27 18.69
N SER A 397 -4.75 26.90 18.09
CA SER A 397 -4.69 28.35 17.90
C SER A 397 -4.78 29.13 19.23
N GLY A 398 -4.06 28.68 20.26
CA GLY A 398 -4.08 29.28 21.60
C GLY A 398 -5.35 29.01 22.43
N VAL A 399 -6.38 28.41 21.83
CA VAL A 399 -7.64 28.07 22.50
C VAL A 399 -7.64 26.61 22.91
N SER A 400 -7.94 26.33 24.17
CA SER A 400 -8.15 24.98 24.68
C SER A 400 -9.50 24.44 24.20
N LYS A 401 -9.50 23.27 23.54
CA LYS A 401 -10.68 22.60 23.00
C LYS A 401 -10.79 21.19 23.55
N LEU A 402 -12.02 20.72 23.76
CA LEU A 402 -12.29 19.35 24.16
C LEU A 402 -12.16 18.41 22.95
N MET A 403 -11.57 17.24 23.15
CA MET A 403 -11.50 16.19 22.13
C MET A 403 -12.89 15.64 21.83
N SER A 404 -13.24 15.56 20.55
CA SER A 404 -14.53 15.04 20.09
C SER A 404 -14.42 13.68 19.40
N LYS A 405 -13.26 13.35 18.81
CA LYS A 405 -13.06 12.12 18.05
C LYS A 405 -12.83 10.92 18.98
N ASP A 406 -13.52 9.81 18.70
CA ASP A 406 -13.43 8.57 19.49
C ASP A 406 -11.98 8.06 19.60
N VAL A 407 -11.23 8.03 18.50
CA VAL A 407 -9.83 7.56 18.49
C VAL A 407 -8.94 8.37 19.43
N ASP A 408 -9.11 9.70 19.47
CA ASP A 408 -8.32 10.57 20.33
C ASP A 408 -8.71 10.40 21.80
N ILE A 409 -10.01 10.30 22.09
CA ILE A 409 -10.55 10.07 23.44
C ILE A 409 -10.11 8.70 23.95
N ALA A 410 -10.26 7.63 23.17
CA ALA A 410 -9.86 6.28 23.52
C ALA A 410 -8.36 6.20 23.87
N ARG A 411 -7.51 6.83 23.05
CA ARG A 411 -6.07 6.91 23.32
C ARG A 411 -5.80 7.61 24.67
N LYS A 412 -6.41 8.77 24.90
CA LYS A 412 -6.23 9.51 26.16
C LYS A 412 -6.83 8.80 27.38
N TRP A 413 -7.90 8.04 27.19
CA TRP A 413 -8.48 7.20 28.23
C TRP A 413 -7.52 6.11 28.69
N ARG A 414 -6.94 5.34 27.76
CA ARG A 414 -5.92 4.32 28.11
C ARG A 414 -4.68 4.92 28.76
N GLU A 415 -4.23 6.07 28.27
CA GLU A 415 -3.09 6.81 28.84
C GLU A 415 -3.40 7.26 30.28
N LEU A 416 -4.59 7.82 30.52
CA LEU A 416 -5.04 8.23 31.86
C LEU A 416 -5.12 7.04 32.82
N LEU A 417 -5.61 5.88 32.37
CA LEU A 417 -5.63 4.65 33.18
C LEU A 417 -4.22 4.14 33.52
N THR A 418 -3.24 4.38 32.66
CA THR A 418 -1.84 3.98 32.89
C THR A 418 -1.17 4.91 33.91
N ILE A 419 -1.41 6.21 33.80
CA ILE A 419 -0.80 7.23 34.68
C ILE A 419 -1.48 7.23 36.07
N ASN A 420 -2.80 7.10 36.12
CA ASN A 420 -3.57 7.20 37.35
C ASN A 420 -4.08 5.83 37.80
N GLY A 421 -3.26 5.12 38.56
CA GLY A 421 -3.59 3.80 39.10
C GLY A 421 -4.86 3.79 39.97
N ALA A 422 -5.13 4.85 40.73
CA ALA A 422 -6.35 4.94 41.55
C ALA A 422 -7.61 5.05 40.69
N LEU A 423 -7.56 5.84 39.61
CA LEU A 423 -8.65 5.93 38.64
C LEU A 423 -8.86 4.59 37.92
N ALA A 424 -7.78 3.89 37.58
CA ALA A 424 -7.87 2.55 37.00
C ALA A 424 -8.53 1.54 37.95
N GLN A 425 -8.25 1.59 39.26
CA GLN A 425 -8.92 0.73 40.25
C GLN A 425 -10.41 1.09 40.40
N ARG A 426 -10.75 2.39 40.43
CA ARG A 426 -12.16 2.83 40.43
C ARG A 426 -12.92 2.36 39.20
N TRP A 427 -12.28 2.45 38.03
CA TRP A 427 -12.84 1.93 36.78
C TRP A 427 -13.08 0.42 36.87
N LYS A 428 -12.08 -0.36 37.30
CA LYS A 428 -12.19 -1.82 37.47
C LYS A 428 -13.29 -2.24 38.43
N GLY A 429 -13.54 -1.46 39.49
CA GLY A 429 -14.63 -1.70 40.43
C GLY A 429 -16.01 -1.19 39.98
N SER A 430 -16.10 -0.55 38.81
CA SER A 430 -17.37 0.00 38.33
C SER A 430 -18.22 -1.07 37.63
N PRO A 431 -19.55 -1.08 37.79
CA PRO A 431 -20.44 -2.01 37.07
C PRO A 431 -20.34 -1.92 35.54
N LEU A 432 -19.87 -0.77 35.05
CA LEU A 432 -19.63 -0.53 33.63
C LEU A 432 -18.47 -1.35 33.10
N ALA A 433 -17.44 -1.63 33.91
CA ALA A 433 -16.31 -2.45 33.50
C ALA A 433 -16.75 -3.88 33.20
N ASP A 434 -17.62 -4.46 34.03
CA ASP A 434 -18.14 -5.82 33.83
C ASP A 434 -19.02 -5.93 32.58
N THR A 435 -19.80 -4.88 32.28
CA THR A 435 -20.70 -4.86 31.12
C THR A 435 -19.94 -4.67 29.80
N LEU A 436 -18.85 -3.89 29.79
CA LEU A 436 -18.16 -3.46 28.57
C LEU A 436 -16.87 -4.26 28.29
N MET A 437 -16.39 -5.10 29.21
CA MET A 437 -15.19 -5.93 29.06
C MET A 437 -15.41 -7.46 29.03
N PRO A 438 -16.53 -8.03 28.51
CA PRO A 438 -16.60 -9.48 28.35
C PRO A 438 -15.63 -9.91 27.22
N GLY A 439 -14.43 -10.36 27.60
CA GLY A 439 -13.47 -11.01 26.70
C GLY A 439 -12.05 -10.44 26.65
N LEU A 440 -11.68 -9.41 27.42
CA LEU A 440 -10.35 -8.75 27.33
C LEU A 440 -9.42 -8.96 28.54
N VAL A 441 -9.80 -9.81 29.50
CA VAL A 441 -9.08 -9.99 30.78
C VAL A 441 -7.71 -10.66 30.65
N LEU A 442 -7.31 -11.20 29.48
CA LEU A 442 -6.04 -11.94 29.36
C LEU A 442 -4.81 -11.13 28.89
N LEU A 443 -4.91 -9.86 28.50
CA LEU A 443 -3.81 -9.18 27.77
C LEU A 443 -2.87 -8.30 28.60
N HIS A 444 -3.16 -8.00 29.86
CA HIS A 444 -2.33 -7.07 30.64
C HIS A 444 -1.27 -7.71 31.55
N THR A 445 -1.27 -9.04 31.70
CA THR A 445 -0.36 -9.74 32.64
C THR A 445 0.92 -10.25 32.00
N VAL A 446 1.00 -10.36 30.66
CA VAL A 446 2.17 -10.97 29.99
C VAL A 446 3.30 -9.96 29.75
N ALA A 447 3.01 -8.65 29.68
CA ALA A 447 4.02 -7.63 29.36
C ALA A 447 4.88 -7.16 30.54
N THR A 448 4.71 -7.71 31.75
CA THR A 448 5.48 -7.30 32.95
C THR A 448 6.42 -8.38 33.49
N PHE A 449 6.51 -9.55 32.85
CA PHE A 449 7.29 -10.68 33.37
C PHE A 449 8.64 -10.95 32.66
N GLU A 450 8.97 -10.20 31.60
CA GLU A 450 10.32 -10.17 31.04
C GLU A 450 10.96 -8.80 31.32
N LEU A 451 12.20 -8.81 31.81
CA LEU A 451 13.04 -7.68 32.25
C LEU A 451 13.11 -7.45 33.77
N ASN A 452 13.64 -8.42 34.51
CA ASN A 452 14.57 -8.19 35.62
C ASN A 452 15.21 -9.50 36.10
N PRO A 453 16.42 -9.89 35.64
CA PRO A 453 17.24 -10.83 36.39
C PRO A 453 17.84 -10.09 37.61
N PRO A 454 17.72 -10.62 38.84
CA PRO A 454 18.40 -10.02 39.99
C PRO A 454 19.91 -10.18 39.82
N HIS A 455 20.62 -9.05 39.81
CA HIS A 455 22.07 -9.03 39.92
C HIS A 455 22.51 -9.74 41.20
N SER A 456 23.23 -10.86 41.01
CA SER A 456 23.96 -11.54 42.07
C SER A 456 25.03 -10.62 42.66
N SER A 457 24.89 -10.33 43.96
CA SER A 457 26.02 -9.96 44.81
C SER A 457 26.68 -11.26 45.28
N ALA A 458 27.90 -11.51 44.83
CA ALA A 458 28.78 -12.53 45.35
C ALA A 458 29.77 -11.87 46.32
N ALA A 459 29.68 -12.19 47.62
CA ALA A 459 30.83 -12.19 48.52
C ALA A 459 30.52 -12.99 49.81
N ALA A 460 31.33 -14.02 50.02
CA ALA A 460 31.71 -14.65 51.29
C ALA A 460 30.62 -15.31 52.16
N PHE A 461 30.61 -16.65 52.21
CA PHE A 461 31.05 -17.39 53.40
C PHE A 461 31.28 -18.87 53.03
N ALA A 462 32.45 -19.38 53.41
CA ALA A 462 32.85 -20.75 53.22
C ALA A 462 32.35 -21.66 54.34
N SER A 463 32.24 -22.95 54.01
CA SER A 463 32.24 -24.13 54.88
C SER A 463 30.92 -24.55 55.52
N SER A 464 30.32 -25.65 55.03
CA SER A 464 30.30 -26.93 55.77
C SER A 464 29.57 -28.03 54.98
N LEU A 465 30.02 -29.27 55.17
CA LEU A 465 29.69 -30.52 54.48
C LEU A 465 28.28 -31.08 54.79
N HIS A 466 27.61 -31.66 53.79
CA HIS A 466 27.24 -33.11 53.71
C HIS A 466 26.26 -33.37 52.53
N PRO A 467 26.36 -34.51 51.81
CA PRO A 467 25.44 -34.87 50.75
C PRO A 467 24.27 -35.72 51.28
N LEU A 468 23.05 -35.41 50.86
CA LEU A 468 21.89 -36.30 50.97
C LEU A 468 21.39 -36.71 49.58
N PRO A 469 20.88 -37.93 49.41
CA PRO A 469 20.58 -38.50 48.11
C PRO A 469 19.26 -37.97 47.52
N LEU A 470 19.31 -37.64 46.23
CA LEU A 470 18.16 -37.30 45.39
C LEU A 470 17.29 -38.55 45.16
N SER A 471 16.11 -38.59 45.75
CA SER A 471 15.00 -39.45 45.30
C SER A 471 14.14 -38.67 44.31
N PHE A 472 14.23 -39.05 43.04
CA PHE A 472 13.46 -38.52 41.92
C PHE A 472 12.04 -39.12 41.96
N ILE A 473 11.04 -38.32 42.33
CA ILE A 473 9.62 -38.67 42.23
C ILE A 473 9.04 -37.92 41.04
N PRO A 474 8.61 -38.58 39.96
CA PRO A 474 7.92 -37.90 38.86
C PRO A 474 6.49 -37.51 39.29
N PRO A 475 5.97 -36.33 38.89
CA PRO A 475 4.59 -35.95 39.16
C PRO A 475 3.61 -36.79 38.34
N PRO A 476 2.40 -37.05 38.85
CA PRO A 476 1.39 -37.83 38.13
C PRO A 476 0.84 -37.06 36.93
N PHE A 477 0.63 -37.80 35.84
CA PHE A 477 -0.09 -37.38 34.65
C PHE A 477 -1.49 -36.86 35.02
N VAL A 478 -1.77 -35.60 34.68
CA VAL A 478 -3.13 -35.04 34.68
C VAL A 478 -3.78 -35.40 33.35
N THR A 479 -4.68 -36.37 33.38
CA THR A 479 -5.55 -36.74 32.26
C THR A 479 -6.57 -35.63 32.04
N LEU A 480 -6.49 -34.92 30.92
CA LEU A 480 -7.51 -33.98 30.49
C LEU A 480 -8.79 -34.75 30.11
N ALA A 481 -9.89 -34.47 30.82
CA ALA A 481 -11.21 -34.97 30.47
C ALA A 481 -11.73 -34.31 29.17
N PRO A 482 -12.47 -35.04 28.32
CA PRO A 482 -13.02 -34.51 27.09
C PRO A 482 -14.18 -33.55 27.36
N TRP A 483 -14.25 -32.49 26.56
CA TRP A 483 -15.33 -31.50 26.57
C TRP A 483 -16.67 -32.17 26.24
N VAL A 484 -17.58 -32.17 27.20
CA VAL A 484 -18.98 -32.58 26.99
C VAL A 484 -19.72 -31.41 26.34
N LEU A 485 -20.23 -31.66 25.14
CA LEU A 485 -21.13 -30.77 24.41
C LEU A 485 -22.47 -30.69 25.16
N VAL A 486 -22.87 -29.49 25.60
CA VAL A 486 -24.22 -29.23 26.11
C VAL A 486 -25.06 -28.65 24.97
N PRO A 487 -26.13 -29.32 24.50
CA PRO A 487 -27.05 -28.73 23.53
C PRO A 487 -28.21 -28.04 24.25
N GLY A 488 -28.48 -26.78 23.93
CA GLY A 488 -29.75 -26.16 24.31
C GLY A 488 -29.73 -24.64 24.40
N VAL A 489 -29.91 -23.95 23.27
CA VAL A 489 -30.53 -22.62 23.29
C VAL A 489 -31.59 -22.57 22.19
N GLN A 490 -32.84 -22.50 22.64
CA GLN A 490 -34.03 -22.40 21.81
C GLN A 490 -34.10 -21.02 21.12
N HIS A 491 -34.56 -21.07 19.87
CA HIS A 491 -34.95 -19.94 19.04
C HIS A 491 -36.05 -19.10 19.72
N CYS A 492 -35.77 -17.83 20.00
CA CYS A 492 -36.80 -16.83 20.25
C CYS A 492 -36.92 -15.88 19.05
N HIS A 493 -37.95 -16.10 18.23
CA HIS A 493 -38.43 -15.13 17.25
C HIS A 493 -38.96 -13.90 17.99
N ARG A 494 -38.38 -12.72 17.76
CA ARG A 494 -38.95 -11.44 18.21
C ARG A 494 -39.48 -10.66 17.01
N LEU A 495 -40.81 -10.56 16.97
CA LEU A 495 -41.60 -9.68 16.11
C LEU A 495 -41.16 -8.22 16.26
N ILE A 496 -40.77 -7.59 15.15
CA ILE A 496 -40.59 -6.14 15.06
C ILE A 496 -41.88 -5.55 14.47
N GLY A 497 -42.69 -4.94 15.34
CA GLY A 497 -43.79 -4.07 14.94
C GLY A 497 -43.27 -2.72 14.42
N LYS A 498 -43.69 -2.34 13.22
CA LYS A 498 -43.48 -1.01 12.64
C LYS A 498 -44.28 0.03 13.43
N LEU A 499 -43.61 1.02 14.02
CA LEU A 499 -44.22 2.27 14.45
C LEU A 499 -43.81 3.39 13.48
N GLY A 500 -44.82 4.09 12.97
CA GLY A 500 -44.69 5.16 11.97
C GLY A 500 -44.13 6.47 12.53
N PRO A 501 -43.89 7.47 11.66
CA PRO A 501 -43.14 8.67 11.99
C PRO A 501 -43.99 9.65 12.83
N GLN A 502 -43.45 10.02 13.99
CA GLN A 502 -43.94 11.09 14.85
C GLN A 502 -43.69 12.46 14.18
N THR A 503 -44.74 13.27 14.19
CA THR A 503 -44.83 14.65 13.74
C THR A 503 -43.98 15.60 14.59
N LYS A 504 -43.32 16.57 13.92
CA LYS A 504 -42.58 17.69 14.55
C LYS A 504 -43.53 18.62 15.32
N PRO A 505 -43.15 19.12 16.51
CA PRO A 505 -43.87 20.22 17.14
C PRO A 505 -43.48 21.56 16.49
N GLN A 506 -44.51 22.33 16.16
CA GLN A 506 -44.47 23.68 15.60
C GLN A 506 -44.32 24.67 16.77
N ILE A 507 -43.18 25.37 16.83
CA ILE A 507 -42.93 26.44 17.81
C ILE A 507 -43.37 27.76 17.16
N SER A 508 -44.46 28.33 17.66
CA SER A 508 -44.93 29.67 17.32
C SER A 508 -44.16 30.72 18.13
N HIS A 509 -43.47 31.62 17.44
CA HIS A 509 -42.94 32.84 18.03
C HIS A 509 -44.02 33.93 17.96
N GLU A 510 -44.59 34.30 19.09
CA GLU A 510 -45.15 35.64 19.31
C GLU A 510 -44.01 36.55 19.79
N ARG A 511 -43.89 37.73 19.17
CA ARG A 511 -43.15 38.88 19.70
C ARG A 511 -44.15 40.01 19.95
N PRO A 512 -43.94 40.83 21.00
CA PRO A 512 -44.59 42.12 21.14
C PRO A 512 -44.10 43.14 20.11
#